data_AF-A0AAV1CLV6-F1
#
_entry.id   AF-A0AAV1CLV6-F1
#
_cell.length_a   1.000
_cell.length_b   1.000
_cell.length_c   1.000
_cell.angle_alpha   90.00
_cell.angle_beta   90.00
_cell.angle_gamma   90.00
#
_symmetry.space_group_name_H-M   'P 1'
#
loop_
_entity.id
_entity.type
_entity.pdbx_description
1 polymer ?
#
loop_
_entity_poly.entity_id
_entity_poly.type
_entity_poly.pdbx_seq_one_letter_code
_entity_poly.pdbx_strand_id
1 'polypeptide(L)'
;MHGALQAVLASNKEAIITSSGTKGKEALKKKLNKVVLAYSCGPDTSVIVPWLRENYGCEVVCFTADVGPSLKELDGLEEKAKASGASQLVVKDLKEEFVRDFIFPCLRAGAVYERKYLLGTSMACPAIANAMVDVDREVGADAVSHGCTGKGNDQVRFELSFFALNPELSVVAPWREWEITGREDAIEYAKQHNVPVPVTKKSIYSRDRNLWHLSHEGDILENPANEPKEDMYMMSVSPQDAPDQPEYVKIGIVARIPVSVNGKELSPAYLLSELNEIGGGHGIGRIRYG
;
A
#
# COMPACT_ATOMS: atom_id res chain seq x y z
N MET A 1 -0.54 14.13 -45.24
CA MET A 1 -0.17 12.81 -45.78
C MET A 1 0.47 12.02 -44.67
N HIS A 2 -0.12 10.86 -44.38
CA HIS A 2 0.26 9.94 -43.31
C HIS A 2 1.63 9.33 -43.59
N GLY A 3 2.52 9.34 -42.59
CA GLY A 3 3.75 8.54 -42.58
C GLY A 3 3.76 7.72 -41.29
N ALA A 4 3.34 6.47 -41.39
CA ALA A 4 3.31 5.53 -40.28
C ALA A 4 4.74 5.16 -39.84
N LEU A 5 5.04 5.31 -38.55
CA LEU A 5 6.23 4.74 -37.92
C LEU A 5 5.95 3.28 -37.60
N GLN A 6 6.65 2.39 -38.32
CA GLN A 6 6.55 0.95 -38.22
C GLN A 6 7.54 0.45 -37.16
N ALA A 7 7.04 -0.25 -36.14
CA ALA A 7 7.84 -0.90 -35.11
C ALA A 7 8.58 -2.13 -35.70
N VAL A 8 9.89 -2.23 -35.46
CA VAL A 8 10.70 -3.40 -35.82
C VAL A 8 11.00 -4.18 -34.55
N LEU A 9 10.37 -5.35 -34.41
CA LEU A 9 10.68 -6.34 -33.38
C LEU A 9 12.03 -7.00 -33.71
N ALA A 10 13.00 -6.90 -32.82
CA ALA A 10 14.26 -7.60 -32.93
C ALA A 10 14.07 -9.10 -32.63
N SER A 11 14.57 -9.90 -33.57
CA SER A 11 14.46 -11.35 -33.67
C SER A 11 15.19 -12.13 -32.58
N ASN A 12 14.55 -13.22 -32.16
CA ASN A 12 15.07 -14.34 -31.38
C ASN A 12 16.49 -14.75 -31.78
N LYS A 13 17.39 -14.85 -30.80
CA LYS A 13 18.57 -15.73 -30.87
C LYS A 13 18.36 -16.87 -29.88
N GLU A 14 18.23 -18.06 -30.44
CA GLU A 14 18.24 -19.34 -29.73
C GLU A 14 19.56 -19.50 -28.97
N ALA A 15 19.47 -19.76 -27.67
CA ALA A 15 20.61 -20.23 -26.88
C ALA A 15 20.59 -21.76 -26.85
N ILE A 16 21.70 -22.32 -27.35
CA ILE A 16 22.00 -23.75 -27.42
C ILE A 16 22.02 -24.34 -26.00
N ILE A 17 21.20 -25.36 -25.76
CA ILE A 17 21.20 -26.16 -24.54
C ILE A 17 22.34 -27.18 -24.63
N THR A 18 23.32 -27.07 -23.73
CA THR A 18 24.22 -28.19 -23.40
C THR A 18 23.91 -28.67 -21.99
N SER A 19 23.42 -29.90 -21.90
CA SER A 19 23.13 -30.62 -20.66
C SER A 19 24.37 -31.34 -20.12
N SER A 20 24.69 -31.11 -18.85
CA SER A 20 25.41 -32.09 -18.03
C SER A 20 25.08 -31.84 -16.55
N GLY A 21 24.45 -32.83 -15.93
CA GLY A 21 23.70 -32.68 -14.70
C GLY A 21 24.49 -32.51 -13.40
N THR A 22 23.83 -31.86 -12.45
CA THR A 22 23.90 -32.10 -11.01
C THR A 22 22.59 -31.55 -10.42
N LYS A 23 21.95 -32.30 -9.50
CA LYS A 23 20.60 -32.03 -8.98
C LYS A 23 20.47 -30.58 -8.51
N GLY A 24 19.62 -29.82 -9.21
CA GLY A 24 19.64 -28.36 -9.24
C GLY A 24 19.15 -27.71 -7.96
N LYS A 25 19.94 -26.76 -7.45
CA LYS A 25 19.36 -25.50 -6.99
C LYS A 25 18.66 -24.90 -8.20
N GLU A 26 17.39 -24.59 -8.07
CA GLU A 26 16.62 -23.83 -9.06
C GLU A 26 17.47 -22.64 -9.53
N ALA A 27 17.58 -22.45 -10.84
CA ALA A 27 18.38 -21.34 -11.35
C ALA A 27 17.79 -20.04 -10.81
N LEU A 28 18.59 -19.28 -10.05
CA LEU A 28 18.19 -17.98 -9.53
C LEU A 28 17.60 -17.13 -10.66
N LYS A 29 16.51 -16.42 -10.36
CA LYS A 29 15.91 -15.43 -11.28
C LYS A 29 16.96 -14.36 -11.62
N LYS A 30 16.66 -13.46 -12.59
CA LYS A 30 17.55 -12.35 -12.98
C LYS A 30 18.21 -11.76 -11.74
N LYS A 31 19.54 -11.82 -11.65
CA LYS A 31 20.27 -11.40 -10.45
C LYS A 31 20.01 -9.92 -10.17
N LEU A 32 19.51 -9.61 -8.97
CA LEU A 32 19.35 -8.25 -8.45
C LEU A 32 20.35 -8.07 -7.31
N ASN A 33 20.97 -6.90 -7.17
CA ASN A 33 21.87 -6.63 -6.05
C ASN A 33 21.09 -6.10 -4.85
N LYS A 34 20.15 -5.17 -5.08
CA LYS A 34 19.35 -4.55 -4.01
C LYS A 34 17.93 -4.23 -4.45
N VAL A 35 16.96 -4.44 -3.54
CA VAL A 35 15.53 -4.24 -3.78
C VAL A 35 14.90 -3.38 -2.68
N VAL A 36 14.09 -2.39 -3.04
CA VAL A 36 13.24 -1.64 -2.10
C VAL A 36 11.85 -2.27 -2.03
N LEU A 37 11.48 -2.84 -0.88
CA LEU A 37 10.19 -3.50 -0.65
C LEU A 37 9.20 -2.55 0.05
N ALA A 38 8.02 -2.36 -0.53
CA ALA A 38 6.88 -1.78 0.17
C ALA A 38 6.49 -2.67 1.36
N TYR A 39 6.76 -2.21 2.57
CA TYR A 39 6.68 -2.99 3.79
C TYR A 39 5.62 -2.43 4.74
N SER A 40 4.63 -3.26 5.06
CA SER A 40 3.49 -2.92 5.92
C SER A 40 3.51 -3.64 7.27
N CYS A 41 4.62 -4.30 7.63
CA CYS A 41 4.73 -5.11 8.87
C CYS A 41 3.78 -6.32 8.95
N GLY A 42 3.03 -6.59 7.89
CA GLY A 42 2.12 -7.73 7.82
C GLY A 42 2.88 -9.05 7.71
N PRO A 43 2.24 -10.18 8.06
CA PRO A 43 2.79 -11.51 7.80
C PRO A 43 3.24 -11.67 6.34
N ASP A 44 2.41 -11.21 5.40
CA ASP A 44 2.63 -11.36 3.97
C ASP A 44 3.87 -10.59 3.49
N THR A 45 4.01 -9.32 3.89
CA THR A 45 5.17 -8.50 3.52
C THR A 45 6.45 -8.90 4.26
N SER A 46 6.34 -9.50 5.46
CA SER A 46 7.49 -10.02 6.21
C SER A 46 8.05 -11.30 5.59
N VAL A 47 7.20 -12.14 5.00
CA VAL A 47 7.61 -13.35 4.26
C VAL A 47 8.29 -13.01 2.93
N ILE A 48 7.95 -11.88 2.32
CA ILE A 48 8.60 -11.44 1.07
C ILE A 48 10.10 -11.16 1.27
N VAL A 49 10.52 -10.70 2.45
CA VAL A 49 11.93 -10.37 2.72
C VAL A 49 12.86 -11.57 2.52
N PRO A 50 12.70 -12.71 3.23
CA PRO A 50 13.54 -13.89 2.99
C PRO A 50 13.32 -14.47 1.58
N TRP A 51 12.11 -14.39 1.02
CA TRP A 51 11.84 -14.88 -0.33
C TRP A 51 12.65 -14.14 -1.40
N LEU A 52 12.72 -12.81 -1.35
CA LEU A 52 13.54 -12.01 -2.24
C LEU A 52 15.01 -12.40 -2.13
N ARG A 53 15.51 -12.58 -0.90
CA ARG A 53 16.91 -12.98 -0.65
C ARG A 53 17.21 -14.37 -1.21
N GLU A 54 16.31 -15.32 -1.03
CA GLU A 54 16.46 -16.71 -1.52
C GLU A 54 16.42 -16.79 -3.05
N ASN A 55 15.46 -16.10 -3.68
CA ASN A 55 15.15 -16.26 -5.10
C ASN A 55 15.95 -15.33 -6.02
N TYR A 56 16.37 -14.17 -5.51
CA TYR A 56 17.12 -13.15 -6.26
C TYR A 56 18.53 -12.92 -5.72
N GLY A 57 18.86 -13.40 -4.52
CA GLY A 57 20.19 -13.22 -3.93
C GLY A 57 20.52 -11.76 -3.58
N CYS A 58 19.49 -10.93 -3.37
CA CYS A 58 19.62 -9.48 -3.22
C CYS A 58 19.60 -9.03 -1.75
N GLU A 59 20.11 -7.83 -1.52
CA GLU A 59 19.87 -7.04 -0.31
C GLU A 59 18.44 -6.48 -0.34
N VAL A 60 17.70 -6.59 0.76
CA VAL A 60 16.34 -6.06 0.86
C VAL A 60 16.32 -4.84 1.77
N VAL A 61 15.80 -3.73 1.25
CA VAL A 61 15.51 -2.49 1.95
C VAL A 61 14.01 -2.43 2.16
N CYS A 62 13.54 -2.47 3.41
CA CYS A 62 12.11 -2.25 3.68
C CYS A 62 11.79 -0.76 3.63
N PHE A 63 10.67 -0.38 3.03
CA PHE A 63 10.16 0.98 3.00
C PHE A 63 8.73 1.04 3.54
N THR A 64 8.48 1.95 4.48
CA THR A 64 7.14 2.23 5.02
C THR A 64 6.84 3.72 4.88
N ALA A 65 5.69 4.03 4.29
CA ALA A 65 5.18 5.39 4.21
C ALA A 65 4.12 5.61 5.30
N ASP A 66 4.30 6.62 6.13
CA ASP A 66 3.25 7.11 7.04
C ASP A 66 2.36 8.10 6.29
N VAL A 67 1.23 7.61 5.81
CA VAL A 67 0.13 8.38 5.19
C VAL A 67 -1.06 8.55 6.15
N GLY A 68 -0.81 8.40 7.45
CA GLY A 68 -1.79 8.35 8.53
C GLY A 68 -2.37 6.99 8.95
N PRO A 69 -1.64 5.84 8.87
CA PRO A 69 -2.00 4.70 9.70
C PRO A 69 -1.87 5.07 11.19
N SER A 70 -2.56 4.36 12.09
CA SER A 70 -2.44 4.71 13.51
C SER A 70 -1.00 4.53 14.01
N LEU A 71 -0.49 5.42 14.88
CA LEU A 71 0.90 5.37 15.40
C LEU A 71 1.28 3.99 15.97
N LYS A 72 0.31 3.25 16.52
CA LYS A 72 0.49 1.88 17.05
C LYS A 72 0.87 0.85 15.98
N GLU A 73 0.58 1.11 14.71
CA GLU A 73 0.93 0.23 13.60
C GLU A 73 2.41 0.34 13.19
N LEU A 74 3.11 1.39 13.65
CA LEU A 74 4.53 1.62 13.36
C LEU A 74 5.48 1.05 14.44
N ASP A 75 4.95 0.70 15.62
CA ASP A 75 5.75 0.18 16.73
C ASP A 75 6.39 -1.18 16.41
N GLY A 76 7.71 -1.29 16.62
CA GLY A 76 8.46 -2.54 16.40
C GLY A 76 8.68 -2.92 14.92
N LEU A 77 8.40 -2.00 13.98
CA LEU A 77 8.65 -2.18 12.54
C LEU A 77 10.11 -2.55 12.26
N GLU A 78 11.06 -1.80 12.82
CA GLU A 78 12.48 -1.96 12.54
C GLU A 78 12.99 -3.33 13.00
N GLU A 79 12.64 -3.72 14.23
CA GLU A 79 13.01 -5.02 14.79
C GLU A 79 12.44 -6.18 13.96
N LYS A 80 11.19 -6.07 13.51
CA LYS A 80 10.57 -7.09 12.65
C LYS A 80 11.19 -7.15 11.25
N ALA A 81 11.48 -5.99 10.64
CA ALA A 81 12.14 -5.94 9.33
C ALA A 81 13.52 -6.60 9.40
N LYS A 82 14.33 -6.25 10.41
CA LYS A 82 15.64 -6.87 10.66
C LYS A 82 15.53 -8.36 10.95
N ALA A 83 14.60 -8.78 11.81
CA ALA A 83 14.36 -10.19 12.11
C ALA A 83 13.93 -11.00 10.88
N SER A 84 13.22 -10.36 9.92
CA SER A 84 12.86 -10.96 8.63
C SER A 84 14.05 -11.01 7.66
N GLY A 85 15.17 -10.35 7.97
CA GLY A 85 16.39 -10.36 7.19
C GLY A 85 16.60 -9.14 6.29
N ALA A 86 15.88 -8.04 6.51
CA ALA A 86 16.11 -6.79 5.80
C ALA A 86 17.43 -6.14 6.27
N SER A 87 18.10 -5.47 5.35
CA SER A 87 19.34 -4.72 5.61
C SER A 87 19.08 -3.41 6.35
N GLN A 88 17.97 -2.76 6.03
CA GLN A 88 17.54 -1.49 6.59
C GLN A 88 16.02 -1.35 6.48
N LEU A 89 15.44 -0.48 7.31
CA LEU A 89 14.09 0.02 7.19
C LEU A 89 14.15 1.54 7.00
N VAL A 90 13.47 2.03 5.96
CA VAL A 90 13.26 3.46 5.73
C VAL A 90 11.79 3.78 6.00
N VAL A 91 11.55 4.72 6.92
CA VAL A 91 10.20 5.23 7.20
C VAL A 91 10.14 6.69 6.78
N LYS A 92 9.22 7.05 5.88
CA LYS A 92 8.98 8.45 5.47
C LYS A 92 7.60 8.91 5.96
N ASP A 93 7.55 10.02 6.68
CA ASP A 93 6.30 10.72 6.99
C ASP A 93 5.81 11.48 5.76
N LEU A 94 4.71 11.01 5.18
CA LEU A 94 4.09 11.57 3.99
C LEU A 94 2.73 12.21 4.29
N LYS A 95 2.32 12.36 5.55
CA LYS A 95 0.96 12.83 5.89
C LYS A 95 0.63 14.18 5.26
N GLU A 96 1.52 15.15 5.38
CA GLU A 96 1.31 16.50 4.84
C GLU A 96 1.33 16.50 3.31
N GLU A 97 2.29 15.81 2.70
CA GLU A 97 2.40 15.69 1.25
C GLU A 97 1.18 14.97 0.65
N PHE A 98 0.76 13.87 1.28
CA PHE A 98 -0.40 13.09 0.86
C PHE A 98 -1.67 13.93 0.84
N VAL A 99 -1.93 14.70 1.89
CA VAL A 99 -3.13 15.54 1.93
C VAL A 99 -3.03 16.71 0.94
N ARG A 100 -1.89 17.41 0.92
CA ARG A 100 -1.70 18.60 0.09
C ARG A 100 -1.68 18.31 -1.40
N ASP A 101 -0.94 17.27 -1.80
CA ASP A 101 -0.54 17.06 -3.19
C ASP A 101 -1.34 15.94 -3.88
N PHE A 102 -2.07 15.12 -3.12
CA PHE A 102 -2.92 14.05 -3.69
C PHE A 102 -4.40 14.25 -3.34
N ILE A 103 -4.74 14.37 -2.05
CA ILE A 103 -6.14 14.48 -1.62
C ILE A 103 -6.77 15.79 -2.06
N PHE A 104 -6.16 16.94 -1.76
CA PHE A 104 -6.74 18.24 -2.10
C PHE A 104 -6.94 18.44 -3.61
N PRO A 105 -6.02 18.02 -4.50
CA PRO A 105 -6.28 18.01 -5.94
C PRO A 105 -7.49 17.16 -6.34
N CYS A 106 -7.61 15.93 -5.82
CA CYS A 106 -8.76 15.06 -6.08
C CYS A 106 -10.07 15.64 -5.54
N LEU A 107 -10.04 16.25 -4.35
CA LEU A 107 -11.18 16.94 -3.75
C LEU A 107 -11.63 18.12 -4.63
N ARG A 108 -10.69 18.95 -5.10
CA ARG A 108 -11.00 20.08 -6.00
C ARG A 108 -11.56 19.62 -7.34
N ALA A 109 -11.16 18.44 -7.82
CA ALA A 109 -11.71 17.84 -9.03
C ALA A 109 -13.12 17.24 -8.82
N GLY A 110 -13.58 17.10 -7.57
CA GLY A 110 -14.83 16.42 -7.25
C GLY A 110 -14.79 14.93 -7.62
N ALA A 111 -13.62 14.30 -7.49
CA ALA A 111 -13.41 12.94 -7.94
C ALA A 111 -14.17 11.93 -7.06
N VAL A 112 -15.16 11.26 -7.64
CA VAL A 112 -15.93 10.19 -6.99
C VAL A 112 -16.09 9.03 -7.97
N TYR A 113 -15.51 7.88 -7.63
CA TYR A 113 -15.59 6.68 -8.45
C TYR A 113 -16.96 6.02 -8.30
N GLU A 114 -17.58 5.69 -9.44
CA GLU A 114 -18.93 5.10 -9.50
C GLU A 114 -19.97 5.83 -8.63
N ARG A 115 -19.79 7.13 -8.45
CA ARG A 115 -20.64 8.02 -7.64
C ARG A 115 -20.74 7.65 -6.15
N LYS A 116 -19.89 6.75 -5.65
CA LYS A 116 -19.90 6.29 -4.25
C LYS A 116 -18.53 6.32 -3.59
N TYR A 117 -17.48 5.87 -4.27
CA TYR A 117 -16.17 5.66 -3.66
C TYR A 117 -15.29 6.91 -3.78
N LEU A 118 -14.75 7.36 -2.64
CA LEU A 118 -13.92 8.56 -2.52
C LEU A 118 -12.42 8.30 -2.72
N LEU A 119 -12.05 7.24 -3.44
CA LEU A 119 -10.70 7.02 -3.98
C LEU A 119 -9.54 6.93 -2.96
N GLY A 120 -9.79 6.65 -1.68
CA GLY A 120 -8.76 6.73 -0.64
C GLY A 120 -7.50 5.90 -0.90
N THR A 121 -7.64 4.61 -1.21
CA THR A 121 -6.51 3.73 -1.57
C THR A 121 -5.87 4.18 -2.88
N SER A 122 -6.69 4.63 -3.83
CA SER A 122 -6.23 5.04 -5.17
C SER A 122 -5.29 6.24 -5.13
N MET A 123 -5.48 7.14 -4.16
CA MET A 123 -4.62 8.32 -3.97
C MET A 123 -3.35 7.99 -3.20
N ALA A 124 -3.39 7.03 -2.25
CA ALA A 124 -2.23 6.67 -1.44
C ALA A 124 -1.15 5.93 -2.25
N CYS A 125 -1.54 4.98 -3.10
CA CYS A 125 -0.59 4.20 -3.92
C CYS A 125 0.42 5.06 -4.70
N PRO A 126 0.03 6.09 -5.49
CA PRO A 126 0.99 6.91 -6.21
C PRO A 126 1.88 7.76 -5.29
N ALA A 127 1.38 8.22 -4.13
CA ALA A 127 2.20 8.93 -3.15
C ALA A 127 3.30 8.03 -2.57
N ILE A 128 2.92 6.80 -2.18
CA ILE A 128 3.85 5.78 -1.68
C ILE A 128 4.86 5.40 -2.77
N ALA A 129 4.39 5.17 -4.00
CA ALA A 129 5.25 4.82 -5.12
C ALA A 129 6.27 5.91 -5.44
N ASN A 130 5.87 7.19 -5.38
CA ASN A 130 6.78 8.32 -5.57
C ASN A 130 7.93 8.30 -4.55
N ALA A 131 7.59 8.18 -3.27
CA ALA A 131 8.59 8.12 -2.21
C ALA A 131 9.48 6.87 -2.30
N MET A 132 8.94 5.73 -2.74
CA MET A 132 9.71 4.50 -2.97
C MET A 132 10.75 4.67 -4.08
N VAL A 133 10.39 5.30 -5.20
CA VAL A 133 11.32 5.54 -6.31
C VAL A 133 12.44 6.50 -5.88
N ASP A 134 12.14 7.48 -5.03
CA ASP A 134 13.17 8.34 -4.45
C ASP A 134 14.11 7.54 -3.53
N VAL A 135 13.57 6.66 -2.68
CA VAL A 135 14.39 5.78 -1.83
C VAL A 135 15.23 4.82 -2.66
N ASP A 136 14.68 4.23 -3.72
CA ASP A 136 15.39 3.37 -4.67
C ASP A 136 16.66 4.06 -5.21
N ARG A 137 16.54 5.33 -5.61
CA ARG A 137 17.68 6.16 -6.05
C ARG A 137 18.66 6.47 -4.91
N GLU A 138 18.16 6.83 -3.73
CA GLU A 138 18.97 7.17 -2.56
C GLU A 138 19.85 5.97 -2.11
N VAL A 139 19.31 4.76 -2.17
CA VAL A 139 19.98 3.54 -1.66
C VAL A 139 20.72 2.75 -2.74
N GLY A 140 20.59 3.17 -4.00
CA GLY A 140 21.17 2.50 -5.17
C GLY A 140 20.60 1.11 -5.39
N ALA A 141 19.28 0.97 -5.34
CA ALA A 141 18.59 -0.28 -5.66
C ALA A 141 18.43 -0.49 -7.17
N ASP A 142 18.27 -1.76 -7.56
CA ASP A 142 18.07 -2.16 -8.96
C ASP A 142 16.58 -2.39 -9.28
N ALA A 143 15.76 -2.48 -8.24
CA ALA A 143 14.35 -2.85 -8.34
C ALA A 143 13.54 -2.40 -7.13
N VAL A 144 12.23 -2.28 -7.35
CA VAL A 144 11.23 -2.18 -6.28
C VAL A 144 10.41 -3.46 -6.20
N SER A 145 9.85 -3.74 -5.02
CA SER A 145 8.93 -4.83 -4.78
C SER A 145 7.71 -4.38 -3.99
N HIS A 146 6.55 -5.00 -4.25
CA HIS A 146 5.33 -4.75 -3.50
C HIS A 146 4.61 -6.05 -3.11
N GLY A 147 3.83 -5.98 -2.03
CA GLY A 147 3.02 -7.09 -1.51
C GLY A 147 1.60 -7.20 -2.07
N CYS A 148 1.22 -6.43 -3.09
CA CYS A 148 -0.12 -6.51 -3.69
C CYS A 148 -0.38 -7.90 -4.31
N THR A 149 -1.60 -8.41 -4.15
CA THR A 149 -2.02 -9.68 -4.76
C THR A 149 -2.22 -9.52 -6.27
N GLY A 150 -2.18 -10.63 -7.01
CA GLY A 150 -2.42 -10.65 -8.45
C GLY A 150 -3.87 -10.36 -8.89
N LYS A 151 -4.81 -10.18 -7.95
CA LYS A 151 -6.24 -9.96 -8.23
C LYS A 151 -6.72 -8.53 -7.96
N GLY A 152 -5.98 -7.78 -7.15
CA GLY A 152 -6.38 -6.45 -6.71
C GLY A 152 -5.98 -5.33 -7.67
N ASN A 153 -6.57 -4.15 -7.47
CA ASN A 153 -6.25 -2.95 -8.25
C ASN A 153 -4.90 -2.32 -7.88
N ASP A 154 -4.40 -2.57 -6.66
CA ASP A 154 -3.19 -1.90 -6.15
C ASP A 154 -1.93 -2.26 -6.92
N GLN A 155 -1.83 -3.49 -7.43
CA GLN A 155 -0.70 -3.87 -8.29
C GLN A 155 -0.59 -2.93 -9.50
N VAL A 156 -1.74 -2.60 -10.13
CA VAL A 156 -1.78 -1.72 -11.31
C VAL A 156 -1.42 -0.30 -10.91
N ARG A 157 -1.93 0.17 -9.76
CA ARG A 157 -1.64 1.53 -9.26
C ARG A 157 -0.16 1.70 -8.95
N PHE A 158 0.46 0.76 -8.25
CA PHE A 158 1.89 0.79 -7.93
C PHE A 158 2.74 0.67 -9.19
N GLU A 159 2.53 -0.36 -10.02
CA GLU A 159 3.36 -0.60 -11.20
C GLU A 159 3.26 0.51 -12.23
N LEU A 160 2.05 1.03 -12.51
CA LEU A 160 1.90 2.16 -13.41
C LEU A 160 2.61 3.41 -12.88
N SER A 161 2.56 3.64 -11.56
CA SER A 161 3.28 4.76 -10.93
C SER A 161 4.78 4.57 -11.04
N PHE A 162 5.29 3.37 -10.76
CA PHE A 162 6.71 3.05 -10.90
C PHE A 162 7.20 3.29 -12.33
N PHE A 163 6.49 2.77 -13.34
CA PHE A 163 6.88 2.95 -14.74
C PHE A 163 6.75 4.39 -15.22
N ALA A 164 5.80 5.16 -14.68
CA ALA A 164 5.68 6.58 -14.99
C ALA A 164 6.84 7.41 -14.38
N LEU A 165 7.33 7.02 -13.21
CA LEU A 165 8.39 7.73 -12.48
C LEU A 165 9.80 7.29 -12.87
N ASN A 166 9.97 6.01 -13.22
CA ASN A 166 11.20 5.41 -13.67
C ASN A 166 10.91 4.19 -14.57
N PRO A 167 10.87 4.35 -15.92
CA PRO A 167 10.51 3.27 -16.84
C PRO A 167 11.54 2.14 -16.91
N GLU A 168 12.77 2.37 -16.47
CA GLU A 168 13.85 1.37 -16.43
C GLU A 168 13.83 0.52 -15.14
N LEU A 169 12.97 0.88 -14.19
CA LEU A 169 12.89 0.23 -12.90
C LEU A 169 12.35 -1.20 -13.04
N SER A 170 13.11 -2.17 -12.53
CA SER A 170 12.61 -3.53 -12.42
C SER A 170 11.60 -3.61 -11.28
N VAL A 171 10.46 -4.26 -11.51
CA VAL A 171 9.44 -4.48 -10.46
C VAL A 171 9.32 -5.96 -10.17
N VAL A 172 9.42 -6.34 -8.90
CA VAL A 172 9.24 -7.72 -8.42
C VAL A 172 7.94 -7.84 -7.65
N ALA A 173 7.07 -8.76 -8.08
CA ALA A 173 5.74 -8.96 -7.49
C ALA A 173 5.59 -10.41 -7.01
N PRO A 174 6.03 -10.72 -5.77
CA PRO A 174 6.09 -12.10 -5.25
C PRO A 174 4.78 -12.87 -5.38
N TRP A 175 3.63 -12.23 -5.12
CA TRP A 175 2.31 -12.85 -5.25
C TRP A 175 1.93 -13.36 -6.65
N ARG A 176 2.66 -12.94 -7.69
CA ARG A 176 2.50 -13.44 -9.06
C ARG A 176 3.61 -14.40 -9.49
N GLU A 177 4.56 -14.65 -8.61
CA GLU A 177 5.84 -15.28 -8.92
C GLU A 177 6.19 -16.47 -8.04
N TRP A 178 5.64 -16.54 -6.84
CA TRP A 178 5.89 -17.60 -5.88
C TRP A 178 4.81 -18.68 -5.93
N GLU A 179 5.06 -19.79 -5.24
CA GLU A 179 4.12 -20.91 -5.11
C GLU A 179 3.24 -20.81 -3.85
N ILE A 180 3.34 -19.72 -3.09
CA ILE A 180 2.53 -19.49 -1.87
C ILE A 180 1.12 -19.07 -2.31
N THR A 181 0.15 -19.96 -2.11
CA THR A 181 -1.22 -19.76 -2.59
C THR A 181 -2.18 -19.23 -1.53
N GLY A 182 -1.79 -19.32 -0.26
CA GLY A 182 -2.64 -18.95 0.86
C GLY A 182 -1.87 -18.55 2.12
N ARG A 183 -2.63 -18.21 3.15
CA ARG A 183 -2.09 -17.74 4.43
C ARG A 183 -1.35 -18.84 5.18
N GLU A 184 -1.84 -20.07 5.10
CA GLU A 184 -1.23 -21.24 5.72
C GLU A 184 0.17 -21.49 5.15
N ASP A 185 0.31 -21.44 3.82
CA ASP A 185 1.58 -21.55 3.12
C ASP A 185 2.55 -20.44 3.56
N ALA A 186 2.07 -19.19 3.65
CA ALA A 186 2.88 -18.06 4.09
C ALA A 186 3.34 -18.21 5.55
N ILE A 187 2.50 -18.73 6.44
CA ILE A 187 2.85 -19.02 7.84
C ILE A 187 3.90 -20.13 7.92
N GLU A 188 3.78 -21.17 7.10
CA GLU A 188 4.76 -22.26 7.10
C GLU A 188 6.10 -21.80 6.55
N TYR A 189 6.10 -21.03 5.46
CA TYR A 189 7.31 -20.41 4.91
C TYR A 189 7.97 -19.47 5.92
N ALA A 190 7.17 -18.66 6.65
CA ALA A 190 7.66 -17.80 7.72
C ALA A 190 8.38 -18.59 8.81
N LYS A 191 7.82 -19.73 9.27
CA LYS A 191 8.45 -20.59 10.28
C LYS A 191 9.77 -21.16 9.80
N GLN A 192 9.82 -21.67 8.56
CA GLN A 192 11.04 -22.22 7.97
C GLN A 192 12.17 -21.19 7.90
N HIS A 193 11.81 -19.91 7.75
CA HIS A 193 12.75 -18.80 7.67
C HIS A 193 12.90 -17.99 8.97
N ASN A 194 12.34 -18.48 10.09
CA ASN A 194 12.37 -17.82 11.40
C ASN A 194 11.81 -16.38 11.40
N VAL A 195 10.87 -16.07 10.52
CA VAL A 195 10.21 -14.76 10.45
C VAL A 195 9.21 -14.64 11.61
N PRO A 196 9.28 -13.59 12.45
CA PRO A 196 8.37 -13.42 13.57
C PRO A 196 6.98 -12.99 13.09
N VAL A 197 6.11 -13.97 12.83
CA VAL A 197 4.72 -13.73 12.45
C VAL A 197 3.81 -13.79 13.69
N PRO A 198 3.07 -12.72 14.01
CA PRO A 198 2.13 -12.76 15.14
C PRO A 198 1.00 -13.76 14.88
N VAL A 199 0.93 -14.81 15.70
CA VAL A 199 -0.13 -15.82 15.71
C VAL A 199 -1.35 -15.29 16.47
N THR A 200 -1.86 -14.12 16.07
CA THR A 200 -3.12 -13.62 16.61
C THR A 200 -4.26 -14.07 15.70
N LYS A 201 -5.42 -14.42 16.29
CA LYS A 201 -6.70 -14.45 15.58
C LYS A 201 -6.98 -13.02 15.08
N LYS A 202 -6.41 -12.68 13.93
CA LYS A 202 -6.52 -11.36 13.32
C LYS A 202 -7.99 -11.13 12.97
N SER A 203 -8.39 -9.87 12.96
CA SER A 203 -9.69 -9.49 12.43
C SER A 203 -9.90 -10.11 11.04
N ILE A 204 -11.12 -10.57 10.80
CA ILE A 204 -11.53 -11.29 9.59
C ILE A 204 -11.50 -10.43 8.33
N TYR A 205 -11.46 -9.10 8.47
CA TYR A 205 -11.49 -8.16 7.36
C TYR A 205 -10.08 -7.80 6.89
N SER A 206 -9.91 -7.75 5.57
CA SER A 206 -8.82 -7.01 4.92
C SER A 206 -9.11 -5.52 5.06
N ARG A 207 -8.11 -4.73 5.45
CA ARG A 207 -8.25 -3.30 5.74
C ARG A 207 -7.09 -2.52 5.17
N ASP A 208 -7.39 -1.35 4.61
CA ASP A 208 -6.43 -0.33 4.23
C ASP A 208 -6.81 1.00 4.89
N ARG A 209 -5.86 1.63 5.59
CA ARG A 209 -6.07 2.85 6.39
C ARG A 209 -5.08 3.94 5.98
N ASN A 210 -5.58 5.15 5.82
CA ASN A 210 -4.79 6.37 5.72
C ASN A 210 -5.59 7.56 6.30
N LEU A 211 -5.07 8.79 6.25
CA LEU A 211 -5.78 9.97 6.73
C LEU A 211 -7.13 10.21 6.04
N TRP A 212 -7.33 9.75 4.81
CA TRP A 212 -8.56 10.00 4.07
C TRP A 212 -9.66 8.97 4.33
N HIS A 213 -9.30 7.71 4.58
CA HIS A 213 -10.28 6.65 4.77
C HIS A 213 -9.79 5.43 5.54
N LEU A 214 -10.73 4.53 5.80
CA LEU A 214 -10.48 3.15 6.17
C LEU A 214 -11.40 2.24 5.35
N SER A 215 -10.82 1.37 4.53
CA SER A 215 -11.56 0.36 3.76
C SER A 215 -11.66 -0.95 4.54
N HIS A 216 -12.71 -1.72 4.22
CA HIS A 216 -12.96 -3.05 4.77
C HIS A 216 -13.49 -3.95 3.65
N GLU A 217 -12.90 -5.13 3.51
CA GLU A 217 -13.33 -6.14 2.54
C GLU A 217 -13.13 -7.56 3.11
N GLY A 218 -13.64 -8.57 2.41
CA GLY A 218 -13.52 -9.98 2.80
C GLY A 218 -14.55 -10.48 3.82
N ASP A 219 -14.49 -11.79 4.07
CA ASP A 219 -15.41 -12.55 4.94
C ASP A 219 -16.87 -12.23 4.62
N ILE A 220 -17.69 -11.88 5.60
CA ILE A 220 -19.12 -11.65 5.45
C ILE A 220 -19.46 -10.54 4.44
N LEU A 221 -18.51 -9.63 4.14
CA LEU A 221 -18.73 -8.51 3.24
C LEU A 221 -18.76 -8.92 1.76
N GLU A 222 -18.22 -10.09 1.43
CA GLU A 222 -18.24 -10.65 0.06
C GLU A 222 -19.66 -11.01 -0.41
N ASN A 223 -20.62 -11.12 0.52
CA ASN A 223 -22.03 -11.25 0.18
C ASN A 223 -22.76 -9.91 0.44
N PRO A 224 -23.17 -9.17 -0.61
CA PRO A 224 -23.89 -7.90 -0.46
C PRO A 224 -25.23 -8.00 0.29
N ALA A 225 -25.79 -9.20 0.49
CA ALA A 225 -26.98 -9.39 1.31
C ALA A 225 -26.71 -9.33 2.82
N ASN A 226 -25.46 -9.52 3.25
CA ASN A 226 -25.09 -9.47 4.66
C ASN A 226 -25.01 -8.01 5.16
N GLU A 227 -25.40 -7.74 6.39
CA GLU A 227 -25.17 -6.45 7.03
C GLU A 227 -23.75 -6.37 7.62
N PRO A 228 -23.01 -5.26 7.44
CA PRO A 228 -21.74 -5.07 8.14
C PRO A 228 -21.96 -5.03 9.64
N LYS A 229 -21.08 -5.69 10.40
CA LYS A 229 -21.12 -5.65 11.86
C LYS A 229 -20.60 -4.31 12.38
N GLU A 230 -21.15 -3.85 13.50
CA GLU A 230 -20.80 -2.54 14.06
C GLU A 230 -19.30 -2.45 14.46
N ASP A 231 -18.72 -3.55 14.94
CA ASP A 231 -17.30 -3.65 15.31
C ASP A 231 -16.33 -3.53 14.11
N MET A 232 -16.85 -3.53 12.89
CA MET A 232 -16.10 -3.20 11.69
C MET A 232 -15.72 -1.71 11.64
N TYR A 233 -16.61 -0.81 12.07
CA TYR A 233 -16.38 0.63 11.93
C TYR A 233 -15.41 1.13 13.01
N MET A 234 -14.26 1.66 12.57
CA MET A 234 -13.19 2.10 13.49
C MET A 234 -12.92 3.61 13.45
N MET A 235 -13.51 4.33 12.49
CA MET A 235 -13.30 5.78 12.30
C MET A 235 -14.50 6.65 12.67
N SER A 236 -15.67 6.04 12.92
CA SER A 236 -16.88 6.77 13.29
C SER A 236 -17.71 5.97 14.28
N VAL A 237 -18.45 6.66 15.15
CA VAL A 237 -19.50 6.06 15.97
C VAL A 237 -20.71 5.70 15.10
N SER A 238 -21.60 4.83 15.60
CA SER A 238 -22.88 4.61 14.95
C SER A 238 -23.67 5.92 14.93
N PRO A 239 -24.41 6.23 13.85
CA PRO A 239 -25.38 7.33 13.90
C PRO A 239 -26.39 7.23 15.06
N GLN A 240 -26.61 6.02 15.60
CA GLN A 240 -27.46 5.81 16.78
C GLN A 240 -26.78 6.21 18.10
N ASP A 241 -25.44 6.22 18.12
CA ASP A 241 -24.61 6.58 19.28
C ASP A 241 -24.03 8.01 19.16
N ALA A 242 -24.35 8.71 18.07
CA ALA A 242 -23.91 10.08 17.83
C ALA A 242 -24.61 11.07 18.79
N PRO A 243 -23.99 12.21 19.13
CA PRO A 243 -24.61 13.21 20.00
C PRO A 243 -25.95 13.74 19.44
N ASP A 244 -26.93 13.92 20.32
CA ASP A 244 -28.22 14.54 19.98
C ASP A 244 -28.11 16.05 19.68
N GLN A 245 -26.97 16.67 20.02
CA GLN A 245 -26.74 18.10 19.80
C GLN A 245 -25.89 18.32 18.54
N PRO A 246 -26.31 19.24 17.64
CA PRO A 246 -25.54 19.52 16.44
C PRO A 246 -24.26 20.31 16.78
N GLU A 247 -23.15 19.94 16.14
CA GLU A 247 -21.93 20.73 16.12
C GLU A 247 -21.84 21.58 14.85
N TYR A 248 -21.58 22.89 15.02
CA TYR A 248 -21.38 23.80 13.89
C TYR A 248 -19.91 23.89 13.55
N VAL A 249 -19.55 23.45 12.34
CA VAL A 249 -18.18 23.47 11.83
C VAL A 249 -18.02 24.55 10.78
N LYS A 250 -17.06 25.46 10.97
CA LYS A 250 -16.68 26.47 9.97
C LYS A 250 -15.36 26.09 9.31
N ILE A 251 -15.39 25.81 8.02
CA ILE A 251 -14.19 25.51 7.23
C ILE A 251 -13.77 26.77 6.47
N GLY A 252 -12.57 27.28 6.72
CA GLY A 252 -11.98 28.36 5.94
C GLY A 252 -11.35 27.81 4.67
N ILE A 253 -11.65 28.44 3.54
CA ILE A 253 -11.17 28.04 2.22
C ILE A 253 -10.47 29.23 1.56
N VAL A 254 -9.24 29.02 1.09
CA VAL A 254 -8.47 29.99 0.29
C VAL A 254 -8.04 29.31 -1.00
N ALA A 255 -8.29 29.96 -2.14
CA ALA A 255 -7.94 29.40 -3.47
C ALA A 255 -8.44 27.95 -3.69
N ARG A 256 -9.64 27.63 -3.18
CA ARG A 256 -10.28 26.29 -3.24
C ARG A 256 -9.57 25.21 -2.42
N ILE A 257 -8.73 25.59 -1.46
CA ILE A 257 -8.05 24.69 -0.53
C ILE A 257 -8.53 25.00 0.90
N PRO A 258 -8.93 23.98 1.69
CA PRO A 258 -9.20 24.16 3.11
C PRO A 258 -7.94 24.58 3.87
N VAL A 259 -8.04 25.62 4.70
CA VAL A 259 -6.89 26.15 5.47
C VAL A 259 -7.18 26.32 6.96
N SER A 260 -8.44 26.28 7.39
CA SER A 260 -8.80 26.40 8.80
C SER A 260 -10.08 25.66 9.17
N VAL A 261 -10.19 25.28 10.43
CA VAL A 261 -11.39 24.70 11.06
C VAL A 261 -11.72 25.55 12.28
N ASN A 262 -12.97 26.00 12.39
CA ASN A 262 -13.48 26.84 13.49
C ASN A 262 -12.62 28.09 13.75
N GLY A 263 -12.07 28.67 12.68
CA GLY A 263 -11.23 29.88 12.74
C GLY A 263 -9.76 29.62 13.11
N LYS A 264 -9.36 28.38 13.41
CA LYS A 264 -7.98 27.99 13.67
C LYS A 264 -7.31 27.52 12.38
N GLU A 265 -6.24 28.18 11.98
CA GLU A 265 -5.41 27.75 10.85
C GLU A 265 -4.69 26.44 11.17
N LEU A 266 -4.71 25.50 10.23
CA LEU A 266 -4.16 24.17 10.38
C LEU A 266 -3.42 23.77 9.10
N SER A 267 -2.35 22.97 9.24
CA SER A 267 -1.72 22.35 8.08
C SER A 267 -2.62 21.25 7.51
N PRO A 268 -2.46 20.87 6.22
CA PRO A 268 -3.31 19.89 5.54
C PRO A 268 -3.60 18.61 6.33
N ALA A 269 -2.57 17.95 6.88
CA ALA A 269 -2.77 16.71 7.62
C ALA A 269 -3.57 16.90 8.92
N TYR A 270 -3.26 17.95 9.68
CA TYR A 270 -3.96 18.25 10.92
C TYR A 270 -5.39 18.70 10.67
N LEU A 271 -5.63 19.48 9.61
CA LEU A 271 -6.97 19.88 9.20
C LEU A 271 -7.84 18.66 8.91
N LEU A 272 -7.33 17.71 8.12
CA LEU A 272 -8.08 16.50 7.79
C LEU A 272 -8.30 15.62 9.02
N SER A 273 -7.30 15.52 9.90
CA SER A 273 -7.42 14.75 11.15
C SER A 273 -8.49 15.34 12.08
N GLU A 274 -8.52 16.65 12.25
CA GLU A 274 -9.52 17.32 13.10
C GLU A 274 -10.94 17.18 12.52
N LEU A 275 -11.10 17.24 11.19
CA LEU A 275 -12.38 16.97 10.55
C LEU A 275 -12.82 15.49 10.66
N ASN A 276 -11.88 14.55 10.63
CA ASN A 276 -12.17 13.13 10.86
C ASN A 276 -12.63 12.88 12.30
N GLU A 277 -12.04 13.55 13.29
CA GLU A 277 -12.46 13.44 14.69
C GLU A 277 -13.88 13.97 14.88
N ILE A 278 -14.16 15.18 14.39
CA ILE A 278 -15.48 15.79 14.49
C ILE A 278 -16.53 14.95 13.74
N GLY A 279 -16.26 14.62 12.47
CA GLY A 279 -17.18 13.85 11.64
C GLY A 279 -17.40 12.44 12.16
N GLY A 280 -16.32 11.78 12.60
CA GLY A 280 -16.35 10.45 13.20
C GLY A 280 -17.18 10.41 14.48
N GLY A 281 -17.05 11.43 15.35
CA GLY A 281 -17.86 11.58 16.56
C GLY A 281 -19.36 11.80 16.28
N HIS A 282 -19.73 12.23 15.07
CA HIS A 282 -21.11 12.44 14.65
C HIS A 282 -21.62 11.37 13.66
N GLY A 283 -20.92 10.24 13.53
CA GLY A 283 -21.35 9.12 12.68
C GLY A 283 -21.30 9.40 11.17
N ILE A 284 -20.56 10.43 10.74
CA ILE A 284 -20.45 10.85 9.34
C ILE A 284 -19.41 9.98 8.60
N GLY A 285 -19.67 9.70 7.32
CA GLY A 285 -18.68 9.12 6.41
C GLY A 285 -18.70 7.59 6.28
N ARG A 286 -19.71 6.91 6.83
CA ARG A 286 -19.94 5.48 6.57
C ARG A 286 -20.52 5.28 5.17
N ILE A 287 -19.78 4.62 4.28
CA ILE A 287 -20.22 4.33 2.91
C ILE A 287 -20.14 2.83 2.68
N ARG A 288 -21.23 2.26 2.15
CA ARG A 288 -21.29 0.87 1.67
C ARG A 288 -21.49 0.87 0.16
N TYR A 289 -20.63 0.15 -0.54
CA TYR A 289 -20.69 -0.05 -1.98
C TYR A 289 -20.21 -1.47 -2.33
N GLY A 290 -20.80 -2.06 -3.36
CA GLY A 290 -20.67 -3.47 -3.71
C GLY A 290 -21.94 -3.93 -4.43
#